data_AF-A0A1E5SRJ5-F1
#
_entry.id   AF-A0A1E5SRJ5-F1
#
_cell.length_a   1.000
_cell.length_b   1.000
_cell.length_c   1.000
_cell.angle_alpha   90.00
_cell.angle_beta   90.00
_cell.angle_gamma   90.00
#
_symmetry.space_group_name_H-M   'P 1'
#
loop_
_entity.id
_entity.type
_entity.pdbx_description
1 polymer ?
#
loop_
_entity_poly.entity_id
_entity_poly.type
_entity_poly.pdbx_seq_one_letter_code
_entity_poly.pdbx_strand_id
1 'polypeptide(L)'
;MSQEQWIDIGLYGAIILIIVATLAAIGMNLVNAFSNPKSLVKGGIGIGVLAVIFLIGYSMAPAEFGASTAKALEASNIDPTSDGAGSMYKLVGGAMTTTLILVVIALVGLVYSSVARIVR
;
A
#
# COMPACT_ATOMS: atom_id res chain seq x y z
N MET A 1 4.99 11.50 46.67
CA MET A 1 4.62 10.85 45.40
C MET A 1 5.09 9.42 45.45
N SER A 2 4.19 8.46 45.20
CA SER A 2 4.56 7.03 45.14
C SER A 2 5.38 6.74 43.88
N GLN A 3 6.13 5.62 43.87
CA GLN A 3 6.87 5.17 42.68
C GLN A 3 5.96 5.01 41.45
N GLU A 4 4.72 4.60 41.67
CA GLU A 4 3.69 4.44 40.63
C GLU A 4 3.38 5.77 39.94
N GLN A 5 3.25 6.88 40.68
CA GLN A 5 3.02 8.21 40.08
C GLN A 5 4.17 8.69 39.20
N TRP A 6 5.42 8.33 39.50
CA TRP A 6 6.58 8.69 38.68
C TRP A 6 6.63 7.87 37.39
N ILE A 7 6.19 6.62 37.43
CA ILE A 7 6.06 5.78 36.24
C ILE A 7 4.95 6.32 35.34
N ASP A 8 3.81 6.69 35.90
CA ASP A 8 2.67 7.22 35.15
C ASP A 8 2.99 8.56 34.47
N ILE A 9 3.68 9.47 35.18
CA ILE A 9 4.07 10.77 34.59
C ILE A 9 5.05 10.57 33.43
N GLY A 10 6.00 9.64 33.58
CA GLY A 10 6.98 9.30 32.55
C GLY A 10 6.33 8.66 31.33
N LEU A 11 5.38 7.75 31.56
CA LEU A 11 4.63 7.07 30.50
C LEU A 11 3.75 8.05 29.73
N TYR A 12 3.00 8.92 30.42
CA TYR A 12 2.15 9.91 29.77
C TYR A 12 2.97 10.93 28.97
N GLY A 13 4.11 11.37 29.52
CA GLY A 13 5.07 12.22 28.80
C GLY A 13 5.61 11.55 27.53
N ALA A 14 6.00 10.27 27.62
CA ALA A 14 6.48 9.51 26.47
C ALA A 14 5.43 9.34 25.37
N ILE A 15 4.17 9.05 25.73
CA ILE A 15 3.07 8.93 24.77
C ILE A 15 2.83 10.26 24.04
N ILE A 16 2.82 11.39 24.75
CA ILE A 16 2.69 12.70 24.13
C ILE A 16 3.84 12.96 23.14
N LEU A 17 5.07 12.66 23.54
CA LEU A 17 6.24 12.83 22.67
C LEU A 17 6.17 11.93 21.44
N ILE A 18 5.69 10.69 21.55
CA ILE A 18 5.50 9.78 20.42
C ILE A 18 4.47 10.35 19.44
N ILE A 19 3.35 10.88 19.94
CA ILE A 19 2.32 11.49 19.09
C ILE A 19 2.89 12.69 18.35
N VAL A 20 3.57 13.60 19.07
CA VAL A 20 4.19 14.79 18.47
C VAL A 20 5.26 14.41 17.45
N ALA A 21 6.12 13.44 17.76
CA ALA A 21 7.15 12.96 16.85
C ALA A 21 6.55 12.32 15.59
N THR A 22 5.47 11.56 15.73
CA THR A 22 4.76 10.95 14.59
C THR A 22 4.17 12.02 13.69
N LEU A 23 3.48 13.01 14.27
CA LEU A 23 2.92 14.14 13.51
C LEU A 23 4.02 14.97 12.84
N ALA A 24 5.11 15.24 13.53
CA ALA A 24 6.26 15.97 12.98
C ALA A 24 6.94 15.19 11.85
N ALA A 25 7.08 13.87 11.98
CA ALA A 25 7.65 13.03 10.93
C ALA A 25 6.78 13.07 9.66
N ILE A 26 5.46 12.92 9.79
CA ILE A 26 4.55 13.02 8.64
C ILE A 26 4.56 14.44 8.06
N GLY A 27 4.45 15.46 8.92
CA GLY A 27 4.39 16.87 8.52
C GLY A 27 5.66 17.34 7.81
N MET A 28 6.84 16.97 8.32
CA MET A 28 8.13 17.33 7.71
C MET A 28 8.30 16.69 6.33
N ASN A 29 7.86 15.45 6.14
CA ASN A 29 7.86 14.81 4.82
C ASN A 29 6.98 15.58 3.83
N LEU A 30 5.81 16.06 4.26
CA LEU A 30 4.93 16.89 3.44
C LEU A 30 5.56 18.25 3.09
N VAL A 31 6.10 18.97 4.08
CA VAL A 31 6.78 20.26 3.85
C VAL A 31 7.95 20.12 2.88
N ASN A 32 8.76 19.07 3.04
CA ASN A 32 9.87 18.79 2.13
C ASN A 32 9.41 18.44 0.72
N ALA A 33 8.29 17.73 0.59
CA ALA A 33 7.69 17.42 -0.71
C ALA A 33 7.20 18.68 -1.42
N PHE A 34 6.53 19.61 -0.72
CA PHE A 34 6.05 20.87 -1.31
C PHE A 34 7.19 21.86 -1.62
N SER A 35 8.23 21.90 -0.80
CA SER A 35 9.38 22.79 -1.00
C SER A 35 10.26 22.35 -2.17
N ASN A 36 10.20 21.07 -2.56
CA ASN A 36 10.93 20.50 -3.69
C ASN A 36 9.96 19.94 -4.74
N PRO A 37 9.40 20.80 -5.62
CA PRO A 37 8.39 20.39 -6.59
C PRO A 37 8.89 19.27 -7.53
N LYS A 38 10.20 19.22 -7.82
CA LYS A 38 10.80 18.11 -8.59
C LYS A 38 10.71 16.76 -7.89
N SER A 39 10.83 16.73 -6.56
CA SER A 39 10.70 15.50 -5.77
C SER A 39 9.24 15.03 -5.77
N LEU A 40 8.31 15.97 -5.60
CA LEU A 40 6.87 15.70 -5.66
C LEU A 40 6.44 15.15 -7.02
N VAL A 41 6.94 15.72 -8.12
CA VAL A 41 6.66 15.20 -9.48
C VAL A 41 7.20 13.78 -9.65
N LYS A 42 8.41 13.48 -9.17
CA LYS A 42 8.97 12.11 -9.24
C LYS A 42 8.14 11.11 -8.43
N GLY A 43 7.70 11.49 -7.23
CA GLY A 43 6.78 10.67 -6.42
C GLY A 43 5.43 10.48 -7.12
N GLY A 44 4.88 11.55 -7.68
CA GLY A 44 3.63 11.53 -8.45
C GLY A 44 3.70 10.65 -9.69
N ILE A 45 4.84 10.62 -10.41
CA ILE A 45 5.08 9.71 -11.52
C ILE A 45 5.01 8.25 -11.05
N GLY A 46 5.60 7.93 -9.90
CA GLY A 46 5.52 6.58 -9.31
C GLY A 46 4.07 6.15 -9.02
N ILE A 47 3.29 7.04 -8.39
CA ILE A 47 1.86 6.80 -8.15
C ILE A 47 1.08 6.67 -9.47
N GLY A 48 1.38 7.50 -10.46
CA GLY A 48 0.76 7.45 -11.77
C GLY A 48 1.02 6.12 -12.50
N VAL A 49 2.27 5.65 -12.50
CA VAL A 49 2.63 4.34 -13.09
C VAL A 49 1.90 3.21 -12.35
N LEU A 50 1.84 3.26 -11.02
CA LEU A 50 1.11 2.28 -10.23
C LEU A 50 -0.39 2.26 -10.59
N ALA A 51 -1.01 3.44 -10.71
CA ALA A 51 -2.39 3.57 -11.12
C ALA A 51 -2.64 2.99 -12.53
N VAL A 52 -1.73 3.23 -13.47
CA VAL A 52 -1.82 2.66 -14.83
C VAL A 52 -1.75 1.13 -14.78
N ILE A 53 -0.79 0.56 -14.07
CA ILE A 53 -0.67 -0.91 -13.92
C ILE A 53 -1.93 -1.49 -13.26
N PHE A 54 -2.43 -0.82 -12.24
CA PHE A 54 -3.66 -1.22 -11.56
C PHE A 54 -4.88 -1.19 -12.48
N LEU A 55 -5.05 -0.14 -13.27
CA LEU A 55 -6.13 -0.04 -14.23
C LEU A 55 -6.05 -1.13 -15.30
N ILE A 56 -4.85 -1.48 -15.76
CA ILE A 56 -4.64 -2.61 -16.67
C ILE A 56 -5.09 -3.90 -15.97
N GLY A 57 -4.60 -4.17 -14.76
CA GLY A 57 -4.98 -5.36 -13.98
C GLY A 57 -6.48 -5.45 -13.71
N TYR A 58 -7.11 -4.33 -13.34
CA TYR A 58 -8.56 -4.23 -13.11
C TYR A 58 -9.37 -4.44 -14.40
N SER A 59 -8.89 -3.93 -15.53
CA SER A 59 -9.56 -4.10 -16.83
C SER A 59 -9.50 -5.54 -17.33
N MET A 60 -8.41 -6.25 -17.02
CA MET A 60 -8.23 -7.66 -17.37
C MET A 60 -8.91 -8.62 -16.39
N ALA A 61 -9.26 -8.16 -15.18
CA ALA A 61 -9.90 -9.00 -14.18
C ALA A 61 -11.31 -9.43 -14.66
N PRO A 62 -11.64 -10.73 -14.62
CA PRO A 62 -12.95 -11.22 -15.02
C PRO A 62 -14.05 -10.67 -14.10
N ALA A 63 -15.19 -10.30 -14.68
CA ALA A 63 -16.36 -9.81 -13.95
C ALA A 63 -17.21 -10.95 -13.36
N GLU A 64 -16.98 -12.18 -13.84
CA GLU A 64 -17.77 -13.36 -13.48
C GLU A 64 -17.02 -14.27 -12.51
N PHE A 65 -17.76 -14.89 -11.60
CA PHE A 65 -17.25 -15.84 -10.64
C PHE A 65 -17.06 -17.20 -11.31
N GLY A 66 -15.82 -17.71 -11.34
CA GLY A 66 -15.58 -19.11 -11.66
C GLY A 66 -16.13 -20.04 -10.58
N ALA A 67 -16.33 -21.32 -10.89
CA ALA A 67 -16.88 -22.32 -9.95
C ALA A 67 -16.10 -22.41 -8.62
N SER A 68 -14.77 -22.21 -8.65
CA SER A 68 -13.93 -22.17 -7.45
C SER A 68 -14.14 -20.90 -6.61
N THR A 69 -14.40 -19.77 -7.26
CA THR A 69 -14.61 -18.48 -6.61
C THR A 69 -16.00 -18.39 -5.98
N ALA A 70 -17.03 -18.91 -6.65
CA ALA A 70 -18.39 -19.00 -6.11
C ALA A 70 -18.42 -19.78 -4.78
N LYS A 71 -17.70 -20.91 -4.73
CA LYS A 71 -17.58 -21.73 -3.52
C LYS A 71 -16.85 -21.03 -2.36
N ALA A 72 -15.83 -20.22 -2.67
CA ALA A 72 -15.12 -19.43 -1.67
C ALA A 72 -15.97 -18.26 -1.13
N LEU A 73 -16.84 -17.71 -1.99
CA LEU A 73 -17.74 -16.62 -1.64
C LEU A 73 -18.90 -17.10 -0.75
N GLU A 74 -19.50 -18.26 -1.09
CA GLU A 74 -20.47 -18.94 -0.22
C GLU A 74 -19.88 -19.28 1.15
N ALA A 75 -18.64 -19.80 1.19
CA ALA A 75 -17.94 -20.09 2.45
C ALA A 75 -17.68 -18.84 3.30
N SER A 76 -17.68 -17.66 2.68
CA SER A 76 -17.47 -16.37 3.33
C SER A 76 -18.79 -15.65 3.67
N ASN A 77 -19.96 -16.29 3.47
CA ASN A 77 -21.30 -15.68 3.58
C ASN A 77 -21.48 -14.42 2.73
N ILE A 78 -20.78 -14.30 1.60
CA ILE A 78 -20.93 -13.19 0.68
C ILE A 78 -21.85 -13.64 -0.45
N ASP A 79 -22.91 -12.88 -0.72
CA ASP A 79 -23.85 -13.17 -1.80
C ASP A 79 -23.22 -12.84 -3.17
N PRO A 80 -22.97 -13.84 -4.05
CA PRO A 80 -22.43 -13.63 -5.39
C PRO A 80 -23.35 -12.83 -6.31
N THR A 81 -24.63 -12.70 -5.97
CA THR A 81 -25.64 -12.01 -6.78
C THR A 81 -25.81 -10.54 -6.40
N SER A 82 -25.16 -10.08 -5.32
CA SER A 82 -25.20 -8.68 -4.93
C SER A 82 -24.43 -7.80 -5.93
N ASP A 83 -25.03 -6.68 -6.34
CA ASP A 83 -24.45 -5.73 -7.32
C ASP A 83 -23.03 -5.23 -6.94
N GLY A 84 -22.68 -5.30 -5.65
CA GLY A 84 -21.35 -4.97 -5.14
C GLY A 84 -20.30 -6.08 -5.28
N ALA A 85 -20.70 -7.35 -5.34
CA ALA A 85 -19.76 -8.48 -5.29
C ALA A 85 -18.87 -8.56 -6.54
N GLY A 86 -19.42 -8.33 -7.74
CA GLY A 86 -18.66 -8.34 -8.99
C GLY A 86 -17.61 -7.23 -9.05
N SER A 87 -17.95 -6.03 -8.57
CA SER A 87 -17.02 -4.89 -8.51
C SER A 87 -15.87 -5.14 -7.53
N MET A 88 -16.18 -5.70 -6.35
CA MET A 88 -15.15 -6.10 -5.38
C MET A 88 -14.27 -7.22 -5.90
N TYR A 89 -14.83 -8.19 -6.62
CA TYR A 89 -14.04 -9.26 -7.22
C TYR A 89 -13.05 -8.75 -8.27
N LYS A 90 -13.48 -7.86 -9.17
CA LYS A 90 -12.56 -7.20 -10.12
C LYS A 90 -11.51 -6.35 -9.41
N LEU A 91 -11.87 -5.69 -8.31
CA LEU A 91 -10.94 -4.90 -7.50
C LEU A 91 -9.83 -5.79 -6.92
N VAL A 92 -10.21 -6.90 -6.29
CA VAL A 92 -9.26 -7.86 -5.69
C VAL A 92 -8.39 -8.52 -6.77
N GLY A 93 -9.00 -8.96 -7.88
CA GLY A 93 -8.28 -9.55 -9.01
C GLY A 93 -7.30 -8.58 -9.66
N GLY A 94 -7.71 -7.31 -9.82
CA GLY A 94 -6.84 -6.24 -10.31
C GLY A 94 -5.68 -5.94 -9.36
N ALA A 95 -5.95 -5.88 -8.05
CA ALA A 95 -4.93 -5.67 -7.02
C ALA A 95 -3.92 -6.82 -6.95
N MET A 96 -4.38 -8.07 -7.03
CA MET A 96 -3.51 -9.24 -7.10
C MET A 96 -2.61 -9.20 -8.34
N THR A 97 -3.19 -8.96 -9.52
CA THR A 97 -2.43 -8.88 -10.78
C THR A 97 -1.36 -7.77 -10.71
N THR A 98 -1.74 -6.61 -10.19
CA THR A 98 -0.80 -5.49 -9.97
C THR A 98 0.36 -5.90 -9.08
N THR A 99 0.07 -6.58 -7.97
CA THR A 99 1.09 -7.03 -7.02
C THR A 99 2.06 -8.02 -7.69
N LEU A 100 1.55 -8.98 -8.48
CA LEU A 100 2.37 -9.93 -9.21
C LEU A 100 3.30 -9.24 -10.22
N ILE A 101 2.78 -8.24 -10.96
CA ILE A 101 3.59 -7.44 -11.89
C ILE A 101 4.70 -6.70 -11.13
N LEU A 102 4.35 -6.06 -10.01
CA LEU A 102 5.33 -5.33 -9.19
C LEU A 102 6.41 -6.24 -8.62
N VAL A 103 6.06 -7.47 -8.22
CA VAL A 103 7.04 -8.47 -7.76
C VAL A 103 8.03 -8.78 -8.87
N VAL A 104 7.58 -9.01 -10.11
CA VAL A 104 8.47 -9.26 -11.25
C VAL A 104 9.38 -8.05 -11.50
N ILE A 105 8.82 -6.84 -11.53
CA ILE A 105 9.60 -5.59 -11.70
C ILE A 105 10.63 -5.44 -10.58
N ALA A 106 10.25 -5.74 -9.33
CA ALA A 106 11.15 -5.67 -8.19
C ALA A 106 12.29 -6.67 -8.28
N LEU A 107 12.01 -7.92 -8.70
CA LEU A 107 13.05 -8.93 -8.92
C LEU A 107 14.03 -8.51 -10.02
N VAL A 108 13.53 -8.02 -11.16
CA VAL A 108 14.38 -7.49 -12.25
C VAL A 108 15.21 -6.30 -11.77
N GLY A 109 14.58 -5.37 -11.05
CA GLY A 109 15.26 -4.22 -10.47
C GLY A 109 16.34 -4.61 -9.46
N LEU A 110 16.10 -5.63 -8.65
CA LEU A 110 17.09 -6.18 -7.72
C LEU A 110 18.28 -6.75 -8.49
N VAL A 111 18.05 -7.63 -9.48
CA VAL A 111 19.13 -8.21 -10.30
C VAL A 111 19.94 -7.11 -10.99
N TYR A 112 19.27 -6.14 -11.61
CA TYR A 112 19.94 -5.00 -12.22
C TYR A 112 20.79 -4.22 -11.20
N SER A 113 20.25 -3.94 -10.01
CA SER A 113 20.96 -3.22 -8.96
C SER A 113 22.20 -3.97 -8.47
N SER A 114 22.13 -5.30 -8.39
CA SER A 114 23.27 -6.15 -8.01
C SER A 114 24.36 -6.11 -9.07
N VAL A 115 24.01 -6.25 -10.36
CA VAL A 115 24.97 -6.19 -11.47
C VAL A 115 25.59 -4.80 -11.59
N ALA A 116 24.78 -3.75 -11.54
CA ALA A 116 25.25 -2.37 -11.65
C ALA A 116 26.24 -2.00 -10.54
N ARG A 117 26.08 -2.57 -9.34
CA ARG A 117 27.01 -2.39 -8.21
C ARG A 117 28.31 -3.20 -8.34
N ILE A 118 28.31 -4.28 -9.11
CA ILE A 118 29.53 -5.07 -9.37
C ILE A 118 30.35 -4.43 -10.49
N VAL A 119 29.67 -3.81 -11.47
CA VAL A 119 30.30 -3.20 -12.64
C VAL A 119 30.80 -1.76 -12.36
N ARG A 120 30.16 -1.04 -11.43
CA ARG A 120 30.63 0.26 -10.92
C ARG A 120 31.33 0.11 -9.58
#